data_AF-F7ZKY4-F1
#
_entry.id   AF-F7ZKY4-F1
#
_cell.length_a   1.000
_cell.length_b   1.000
_cell.length_c   1.000
_cell.angle_alpha   90.00
_cell.angle_beta   90.00
_cell.angle_gamma   90.00
#
_symmetry.space_group_name_H-M   'P 1'
#
loop_
_entity.id
_entity.type
_entity.pdbx_description
1 polymer ?
#
loop_
_entity_poly.entity_id
_entity_poly.type
_entity_poly.pdbx_seq_one_letter_code
_entity_poly.pdbx_strand_id
1 'polypeptide(L)'
;MRAWSRDVKKRLPRPITTAFRHKTAQRRTWRVNLGAMSAICALCFSQVPQGIAGPLPMLDAESRQQWQAVGRVNGAGFRNTSGCSGTLVAPDLVLTAAHCVTSDGRLWSERHFLAGWFRGEFTAHRVSKDIQIHPLYALTTGAPKFAYDIAMIRLLEPIERALLPPVDLLPRNAVSGSTGLLLGYQNTRPHALSGAAGCPRKPLRASKWVIYGCEVISGTSGGAVMVETQTGWKLGAVIVARQGAAGEALAVPVNDWIRDAVKEAQKREDLRK
;
A
#
# COMPACT_ATOMS: atom_id res chain seq x y z
N MET A 1 63.24 -14.59 22.94
CA MET A 1 64.33 -13.66 23.32
C MET A 1 65.22 -13.39 22.11
N ARG A 2 65.17 -12.17 21.56
CA ARG A 2 66.28 -11.47 20.88
C ARG A 2 65.76 -10.11 20.40
N ALA A 3 66.30 -9.06 21.01
CA ALA A 3 66.18 -7.68 20.54
C ALA A 3 67.25 -7.42 19.48
N TRP A 4 66.99 -6.53 18.53
CA TRP A 4 67.97 -5.48 18.19
C TRP A 4 67.36 -4.32 17.39
N SER A 5 67.59 -3.15 17.99
CA SER A 5 67.58 -1.76 17.50
C SER A 5 68.00 -1.54 16.03
N ARG A 6 67.42 -0.50 15.41
CA ARG A 6 68.17 0.54 14.69
C ARG A 6 67.38 1.86 14.55
N ASP A 7 67.98 2.88 15.12
CA ASP A 7 67.79 4.33 14.97
C ASP A 7 68.28 4.82 13.59
N VAL A 8 67.58 5.73 12.89
CA VAL A 8 68.18 6.81 12.06
C VAL A 8 67.16 7.96 11.79
N LYS A 9 67.38 9.08 12.49
CA LYS A 9 67.35 10.51 12.09
C LYS A 9 66.44 11.04 10.94
N LYS A 10 65.49 11.89 11.38
CA LYS A 10 65.25 13.32 11.03
C LYS A 10 65.39 13.81 9.57
N ARG A 11 64.29 14.34 9.02
CA ARG A 11 64.23 15.58 8.23
C ARG A 11 62.93 16.35 8.51
N LEU A 12 63.05 17.61 8.92
CA LEU A 12 61.98 18.60 9.05
C LEU A 12 62.04 19.57 7.85
N PRO A 13 60.90 19.99 7.28
CA PRO A 13 60.80 21.25 6.54
C PRO A 13 60.19 22.39 7.38
N ARG A 14 60.54 23.59 6.95
CA ARG A 14 60.57 24.89 7.66
C ARG A 14 59.20 25.57 7.83
N PRO A 15 59.04 26.43 8.85
CA PRO A 15 57.84 27.25 9.02
C PRO A 15 57.84 28.47 8.08
N ILE A 16 56.69 28.75 7.47
CA ILE A 16 56.42 29.96 6.68
C ILE A 16 55.95 31.04 7.64
N THR A 17 56.72 32.12 7.75
CA THR A 17 56.35 33.38 8.40
C THR A 17 55.67 34.30 7.38
N THR A 18 54.45 34.75 7.67
CA THR A 18 53.88 35.95 7.00
C THR A 18 53.15 36.81 8.03
N ALA A 19 53.48 38.10 7.97
CA ALA A 19 53.20 39.13 8.95
C ALA A 19 51.70 39.44 9.10
N PHE A 20 51.26 39.59 10.35
CA PHE A 20 49.97 40.16 10.72
C PHE A 20 50.06 41.69 10.68
N ARG A 21 49.32 42.32 9.76
CA ARG A 21 49.19 43.78 9.67
C ARG A 21 47.84 44.16 10.31
N HIS A 22 47.88 44.79 11.48
CA HIS A 22 46.69 45.35 12.14
C HIS A 22 46.17 46.55 11.33
N LYS A 23 44.98 46.42 10.73
CA LYS A 23 44.21 47.56 10.22
C LYS A 23 43.24 48.01 11.31
N THR A 24 43.42 49.23 11.79
CA THR A 24 42.50 49.96 12.66
C THR A 24 41.22 50.30 11.90
N ALA A 25 40.09 49.73 12.33
CA ALA A 25 38.77 50.05 11.77
C ALA A 25 38.14 51.21 12.56
N GLN A 26 38.03 52.36 11.91
CA GLN A 26 37.31 53.53 12.40
C GLN A 26 35.82 53.20 12.60
N ARG A 27 35.30 53.48 13.80
CA ARG A 27 33.88 53.41 14.13
C ARG A 27 33.16 54.59 13.46
N ARG A 28 32.44 54.32 12.37
CA ARG A 28 31.44 55.24 11.82
C ARG A 28 30.10 55.01 12.53
N THR A 29 29.62 56.02 13.22
CA THR A 29 28.29 56.05 13.85
C THR A 29 27.23 56.27 12.76
N TRP A 30 26.41 55.25 12.50
CA TRP A 30 25.25 55.37 11.63
C TRP A 30 24.02 55.70 12.48
N ARG A 31 23.52 56.93 12.35
CA ARG A 31 22.19 57.30 12.82
C ARG A 31 21.16 56.61 11.93
N VAL A 32 20.34 55.73 12.50
CA VAL A 32 19.23 55.09 11.79
C VAL A 32 17.97 55.94 12.01
N ASN A 33 17.49 56.58 10.97
CA ASN A 33 16.16 57.20 10.94
C ASN A 33 15.11 56.10 10.88
N LEU A 34 14.16 56.09 11.83
CA LEU A 34 12.94 55.29 11.74
C LEU A 34 12.04 55.87 10.65
N GLY A 35 12.15 55.32 9.44
CA GLY A 35 11.21 55.53 8.34
C GLY A 35 10.41 54.26 8.10
N ALA A 36 9.09 54.38 8.14
CA ALA A 36 8.12 53.32 7.94
C ALA A 36 8.32 52.57 6.61
N MET A 37 8.41 51.24 6.67
CA MET A 37 8.15 50.35 5.54
C MET A 37 7.28 49.19 6.03
N SER A 38 5.96 49.32 5.82
CA SER A 38 5.04 48.19 5.82
C SER A 38 5.39 47.30 4.63
N ALA A 39 6.23 46.29 4.85
CA ALA A 39 6.47 45.22 3.90
C ALA A 39 5.38 44.16 4.08
N ILE A 40 4.52 44.05 3.07
CA ILE A 40 3.58 42.94 2.88
C ILE A 40 4.40 41.64 2.81
N CYS A 41 4.50 40.96 3.94
CA CYS A 41 5.02 39.61 4.01
C CYS A 41 3.89 38.68 3.56
N ALA A 42 3.73 38.54 2.24
CA ALA A 42 2.86 37.54 1.65
C ALA A 42 3.42 36.17 1.99
N LEU A 43 2.91 35.62 3.09
CA LEU A 43 3.11 34.25 3.54
C LEU A 43 2.68 33.29 2.42
N CYS A 44 3.61 32.88 1.58
CA CYS A 44 3.51 31.61 0.88
C CYS A 44 3.71 30.50 1.92
N PHE A 45 2.68 30.25 2.74
CA PHE A 45 2.55 28.98 3.43
C PHE A 45 2.38 27.92 2.35
N SER A 46 3.49 27.29 1.94
CA SER A 46 3.47 26.03 1.24
C SER A 46 2.64 25.06 2.06
N GLN A 47 1.41 24.81 1.63
CA GLN A 47 0.54 23.82 2.24
C GLN A 47 1.23 22.46 2.10
N VAL A 48 1.88 22.00 3.17
CA VAL A 48 2.28 20.60 3.29
C VAL A 48 0.95 19.82 3.26
N PRO A 49 0.73 18.92 2.28
CA PRO A 49 -0.48 18.11 2.28
C PRO A 49 -0.55 17.37 3.61
N GLN A 50 -1.52 17.75 4.43
CA GLN A 50 -1.83 17.09 5.69
C GLN A 50 -2.13 15.64 5.31
N GLY A 51 -1.31 14.70 5.80
CA GLY A 51 -1.65 13.29 5.72
C GLY A 51 -3.03 13.10 6.34
N ILE A 52 -3.88 12.28 5.71
CA ILE A 52 -5.21 11.99 6.23
C ILE A 52 -5.03 11.42 7.64
N ALA A 53 -5.48 12.18 8.64
CA ALA A 53 -5.48 11.73 10.02
C ALA A 53 -6.65 10.76 10.21
N GLY A 54 -6.32 9.53 10.63
CA GLY A 54 -7.30 8.49 10.91
C GLY A 54 -7.47 7.45 9.79
N PRO A 55 -8.39 6.47 9.98
CA PRO A 55 -8.63 5.40 9.02
C PRO A 55 -9.09 5.93 7.66
N LEU A 56 -8.81 5.18 6.58
CA LEU A 56 -9.19 5.56 5.21
C LEU A 56 -10.61 6.15 5.14
N PRO A 57 -10.80 7.37 4.58
CA PRO A 57 -12.10 7.99 4.50
C PRO A 57 -13.01 7.24 3.54
N MET A 58 -14.32 7.43 3.70
CA MET A 58 -15.30 6.94 2.73
C MET A 58 -15.09 7.68 1.41
N LEU A 59 -15.09 6.95 0.30
CA LEU A 59 -15.00 7.55 -1.03
C LEU A 59 -16.28 8.28 -1.42
N ASP A 60 -16.13 9.36 -2.20
CA ASP A 60 -17.26 10.04 -2.84
C ASP A 60 -18.00 9.13 -3.84
N ALA A 61 -19.11 9.62 -4.39
CA ALA A 61 -19.95 8.82 -5.28
C ALA A 61 -19.20 8.39 -6.55
N GLU A 62 -18.49 9.31 -7.20
CA GLU A 62 -17.77 9.06 -8.45
C GLU A 62 -16.66 8.04 -8.26
N SER A 63 -15.81 8.23 -7.24
CA SER A 63 -14.73 7.30 -6.91
C SER A 63 -15.27 5.91 -6.56
N ARG A 64 -16.42 5.80 -5.89
CA ARG A 64 -17.05 4.49 -5.62
C ARG A 64 -17.53 3.79 -6.89
N GLN A 65 -18.00 4.54 -7.90
CA GLN A 65 -18.35 3.97 -9.20
C GLN A 65 -17.12 3.45 -9.95
N GLN A 66 -15.98 4.15 -9.85
CA GLN A 66 -14.74 3.72 -10.47
C GLN A 66 -14.18 2.41 -9.88
N TRP A 67 -14.33 2.21 -8.56
CA TRP A 67 -13.65 1.12 -7.83
C TRP A 67 -14.55 -0.06 -7.45
N GLN A 68 -15.64 -0.29 -8.17
CA GLN A 68 -16.61 -1.35 -7.86
C GLN A 68 -16.01 -2.77 -7.85
N ALA A 69 -14.92 -3.01 -8.57
CA ALA A 69 -14.21 -4.29 -8.56
C ALA A 69 -13.53 -4.62 -7.21
N VAL A 70 -13.37 -3.63 -6.33
CA VAL A 70 -13.02 -3.85 -4.91
C VAL A 70 -14.32 -4.04 -4.13
N GLY A 71 -14.54 -5.26 -3.65
CA GLY A 71 -15.78 -5.68 -3.00
C GLY A 71 -15.57 -6.15 -1.57
N ARG A 72 -16.69 -6.45 -0.89
CA ARG A 72 -16.68 -7.11 0.42
C ARG A 72 -16.52 -8.61 0.27
N VAL A 73 -15.78 -9.21 1.18
CA VAL A 73 -15.66 -10.66 1.35
C VAL A 73 -16.25 -11.05 2.70
N ASN A 74 -17.38 -11.75 2.69
CA ASN A 74 -18.15 -12.11 3.88
C ASN A 74 -18.19 -13.62 4.07
N GLY A 75 -18.23 -14.07 5.33
CA GLY A 75 -18.29 -15.49 5.67
C GLY A 75 -19.68 -16.14 5.70
N ALA A 76 -20.74 -15.36 5.92
CA ALA A 76 -22.12 -15.85 5.87
C ALA A 76 -23.06 -14.70 5.51
N GLY A 77 -23.78 -14.83 4.39
CA GLY A 77 -24.72 -13.84 3.88
C GLY A 77 -24.12 -12.45 3.61
N PHE A 78 -25.00 -11.51 3.26
CA PHE A 78 -24.65 -10.11 2.99
C PHE A 78 -24.81 -9.19 4.20
N ARG A 79 -25.52 -9.64 5.25
CA ARG A 79 -25.82 -8.87 6.46
C ARG A 79 -24.71 -8.86 7.51
N ASN A 80 -23.68 -9.70 7.35
CA ASN A 80 -22.55 -9.68 8.26
C ASN A 80 -21.82 -8.33 8.16
N THR A 81 -21.51 -7.70 9.29
CA THR A 81 -20.79 -6.42 9.39
C THR A 81 -19.31 -6.59 9.69
N SER A 82 -18.87 -7.78 10.13
CA SER A 82 -17.47 -8.16 10.23
C SER A 82 -17.05 -8.91 8.96
N GLY A 83 -16.37 -8.20 8.06
CA GLY A 83 -15.94 -8.75 6.79
C GLY A 83 -14.46 -8.51 6.53
N CYS A 84 -14.02 -9.00 5.37
CA CYS A 84 -12.83 -8.56 4.70
C CYS A 84 -13.22 -7.80 3.42
N SER A 85 -12.21 -7.40 2.68
CA SER A 85 -12.30 -6.91 1.31
C SER A 85 -11.70 -7.92 0.34
N GLY A 86 -11.92 -7.71 -0.96
CA GLY A 86 -11.32 -8.49 -2.03
C GLY A 86 -11.39 -7.74 -3.34
N THR A 87 -10.58 -8.14 -4.32
CA THR A 87 -10.52 -7.50 -5.64
C THR A 87 -10.81 -8.50 -6.74
N LEU A 88 -11.77 -8.20 -7.61
CA LEU A 88 -12.02 -8.97 -8.83
C LEU A 88 -10.85 -8.80 -9.80
N VAL A 89 -10.10 -9.88 -10.05
CA VAL A 89 -8.89 -9.88 -10.90
C VAL A 89 -9.05 -10.73 -12.17
N ALA A 90 -10.12 -11.51 -12.26
CA ALA A 90 -10.67 -12.11 -13.48
C ALA A 90 -12.18 -12.34 -13.29
N PRO A 91 -12.98 -12.61 -14.33
CA PRO A 91 -14.45 -12.70 -14.20
C PRO A 91 -14.93 -13.68 -13.14
N ASP A 92 -14.22 -14.79 -12.90
CA ASP A 92 -14.53 -15.77 -11.86
C ASP A 92 -13.49 -15.84 -10.73
N LEU A 93 -12.63 -14.83 -10.57
CA LEU A 93 -11.52 -14.87 -9.62
C LEU A 93 -11.38 -13.58 -8.81
N VAL A 94 -11.39 -13.73 -7.49
CA VAL A 94 -11.20 -12.65 -6.51
C VAL A 94 -9.93 -12.90 -5.71
N LEU A 95 -9.05 -11.91 -5.65
CA LEU A 95 -7.87 -11.90 -4.78
C LEU A 95 -8.25 -11.31 -3.40
N THR A 96 -7.83 -11.97 -2.33
CA THR A 96 -8.02 -11.51 -0.94
C THR A 96 -6.86 -11.99 -0.05
N ALA A 97 -6.92 -11.74 1.25
CA ALA A 97 -5.95 -12.26 2.21
C ALA A 97 -6.30 -13.69 2.66
N ALA A 98 -5.30 -14.50 3.01
CA ALA A 98 -5.53 -15.88 3.43
C ALA A 98 -6.30 -15.95 4.76
N HIS A 99 -5.98 -15.08 5.72
CA HIS A 99 -6.71 -15.01 6.98
C HIS A 99 -8.20 -14.64 6.82
N CYS A 100 -8.59 -14.04 5.69
CA CYS A 100 -10.00 -13.75 5.38
C CYS A 100 -10.80 -15.00 5.03
N VAL A 101 -10.13 -16.09 4.64
CA VAL A 101 -10.75 -17.35 4.20
C VAL A 101 -10.38 -18.54 5.07
N THR A 102 -9.72 -18.30 6.21
CA THR A 102 -9.44 -19.31 7.23
C THR A 102 -9.94 -18.91 8.61
N SER A 103 -10.31 -19.85 9.45
CA SER A 103 -10.45 -19.68 10.91
C SER A 103 -9.75 -20.86 11.58
N ASP A 104 -8.87 -20.59 12.55
CA ASP A 104 -8.20 -21.64 13.34
C ASP A 104 -7.52 -22.72 12.48
N GLY A 105 -6.92 -22.29 11.36
CA GLY A 105 -6.24 -23.15 10.39
C GLY A 105 -7.17 -23.95 9.47
N ARG A 106 -8.49 -23.80 9.60
CA ARG A 106 -9.49 -24.42 8.72
C ARG A 106 -10.00 -23.44 7.68
N LEU A 107 -10.19 -23.94 6.46
CA LEU A 107 -10.89 -23.22 5.41
C LEU A 107 -12.35 -23.04 5.78
N TRP A 108 -12.90 -21.88 5.46
CA TRP A 108 -14.35 -21.70 5.52
C TRP A 108 -15.02 -22.41 4.36
N SER A 109 -16.22 -22.94 4.59
CA SER A 109 -16.99 -23.65 3.57
C SER A 109 -17.49 -22.75 2.45
N GLU A 110 -17.78 -21.48 2.78
CA GLU A 110 -18.34 -20.52 1.84
C GLU A 110 -17.82 -19.10 2.07
N ARG A 111 -17.69 -18.36 0.98
CA ARG A 111 -17.47 -16.91 0.95
C ARG A 111 -18.39 -16.24 -0.03
N HIS A 112 -18.96 -15.12 0.38
CA HIS A 112 -19.66 -14.21 -0.52
C HIS A 112 -18.73 -13.08 -0.93
N PHE A 113 -18.73 -12.76 -2.22
CA PHE A 113 -18.11 -11.56 -2.76
C PHE A 113 -19.19 -10.59 -3.21
N LEU A 114 -19.17 -9.36 -2.68
CA LEU A 114 -20.11 -8.29 -3.00
C LEU A 114 -19.36 -7.13 -3.65
N ALA A 115 -19.35 -7.09 -4.97
CA ALA A 115 -18.74 -6.03 -5.75
C ALA A 115 -19.62 -4.77 -5.74
N GLY A 116 -19.00 -3.59 -5.66
CA GLY A 116 -19.71 -2.31 -5.66
C GLY A 116 -20.66 -2.12 -4.47
N TRP A 117 -20.44 -2.82 -3.35
CA TRP A 117 -21.34 -2.76 -2.20
C TRP A 117 -21.49 -1.33 -1.66
N PHE A 118 -22.73 -0.85 -1.60
CA PHE A 118 -23.08 0.44 -1.02
C PHE A 118 -24.49 0.44 -0.42
N ARG A 119 -24.59 0.64 0.90
CA ARG A 119 -25.86 0.82 1.63
C ARG A 119 -26.94 -0.25 1.36
N GLY A 120 -26.53 -1.49 1.13
CA GLY A 120 -27.44 -2.62 0.88
C GLY A 120 -27.49 -3.07 -0.57
N GLU A 121 -27.05 -2.21 -1.49
CA GLU A 121 -26.96 -2.51 -2.92
C GLU A 121 -25.59 -3.05 -3.30
N PHE A 122 -25.52 -3.81 -4.39
CA PHE A 122 -24.28 -4.32 -4.98
C PHE A 122 -24.41 -4.37 -6.51
N THR A 123 -23.28 -4.18 -7.20
CA THR A 123 -23.20 -4.40 -8.65
C THR A 123 -23.30 -5.88 -8.98
N ALA A 124 -22.63 -6.72 -8.18
CA ALA A 124 -22.68 -8.16 -8.32
C ALA A 124 -22.47 -8.85 -6.99
N HIS A 125 -23.20 -9.94 -6.77
CA HIS A 125 -23.03 -10.84 -5.64
C HIS A 125 -22.78 -12.25 -6.16
N ARG A 126 -21.71 -12.89 -5.66
CA ARG A 126 -21.36 -14.27 -6.00
C ARG A 126 -20.91 -15.02 -4.76
N VAL A 127 -21.11 -16.33 -4.78
CA VAL A 127 -20.59 -17.27 -3.77
C VAL A 127 -19.33 -17.95 -4.30
N SER A 128 -18.47 -18.39 -3.40
CA SER A 128 -17.28 -19.18 -3.71
C SER A 128 -17.64 -20.57 -4.22
N LYS A 129 -17.02 -20.99 -5.32
CA LYS A 129 -16.94 -22.38 -5.76
C LYS A 129 -15.81 -23.13 -5.08
N ASP A 130 -14.67 -22.47 -4.97
CA ASP A 130 -13.42 -23.03 -4.45
C ASP A 130 -12.55 -21.88 -3.91
N ILE A 131 -11.66 -22.22 -2.97
CA ILE A 131 -10.76 -21.27 -2.32
C ILE A 131 -9.36 -21.86 -2.31
N GLN A 132 -8.41 -21.12 -2.89
CA GLN A 132 -7.00 -21.51 -2.93
C GLN A 132 -6.18 -20.56 -2.06
N ILE A 133 -5.52 -21.11 -1.05
CA ILE A 133 -4.59 -20.35 -0.21
C ILE A 133 -3.17 -20.56 -0.73
N HIS A 134 -2.32 -19.54 -0.62
CA HIS A 134 -0.91 -19.70 -0.91
C HIS A 134 -0.31 -20.87 -0.07
N PRO A 135 0.33 -21.89 -0.69
CA PRO A 135 0.75 -23.11 0.00
C PRO A 135 1.66 -22.89 1.22
N LEU A 136 2.50 -21.85 1.16
CA LEU A 136 3.41 -21.51 2.25
C LEU A 136 2.76 -20.80 3.44
N TYR A 137 1.48 -20.41 3.37
CA TYR A 137 0.80 -19.68 4.45
C TYR A 137 0.73 -20.48 5.75
N ALA A 138 0.31 -21.74 5.68
CA ALA A 138 0.22 -22.62 6.85
C ALA A 138 1.59 -23.12 7.32
N LEU A 139 2.57 -23.15 6.42
CA LEU A 139 3.92 -23.67 6.67
C LEU A 139 4.88 -22.62 7.24
N THR A 140 4.47 -21.35 7.28
CA THR A 140 5.32 -20.24 7.72
C THR A 140 4.78 -19.62 9.00
N THR A 141 5.67 -19.31 9.94
CA THR A 141 5.35 -18.64 11.21
C THR A 141 6.08 -17.30 11.33
N GLY A 142 5.68 -16.49 12.32
CA GLY A 142 6.27 -15.17 12.55
C GLY A 142 6.06 -14.18 11.41
N ALA A 143 6.91 -13.14 11.35
CA ALA A 143 6.81 -12.08 10.36
C ALA A 143 6.85 -12.57 8.89
N PRO A 144 7.65 -13.59 8.50
CA PRO A 144 7.64 -14.09 7.13
C PRO A 144 6.29 -14.58 6.62
N LYS A 145 5.35 -14.94 7.52
CA LYS A 145 4.00 -15.39 7.15
C LYS A 145 3.22 -14.34 6.37
N PHE A 146 3.46 -13.05 6.59
CA PHE A 146 2.79 -11.96 5.85
C PHE A 146 3.02 -12.07 4.33
N ALA A 147 4.17 -12.56 3.88
CA ALA A 147 4.47 -12.79 2.47
C ALA A 147 3.51 -13.74 1.75
N TYR A 148 2.85 -14.60 2.52
CA TYR A 148 2.03 -15.70 2.02
C TYR A 148 0.58 -15.56 2.47
N ASP A 149 0.20 -14.45 3.11
CA ASP A 149 -1.16 -14.19 3.58
C ASP A 149 -2.08 -13.74 2.43
N ILE A 150 -2.14 -14.55 1.37
CA ILE A 150 -2.90 -14.29 0.16
C ILE A 150 -3.69 -15.53 -0.24
N ALA A 151 -4.89 -15.30 -0.76
CA ALA A 151 -5.79 -16.35 -1.23
C ALA A 151 -6.57 -15.89 -2.45
N MET A 152 -6.99 -16.88 -3.25
CA MET A 152 -7.87 -16.71 -4.40
C MET A 152 -9.21 -17.35 -4.08
N ILE A 153 -10.29 -16.62 -4.28
CA ILE A 153 -11.65 -17.14 -4.26
C ILE A 153 -12.09 -17.29 -5.71
N ARG A 154 -12.35 -18.53 -6.13
CA ARG A 154 -13.02 -18.81 -7.40
C ARG A 154 -14.52 -18.67 -7.20
N LEU A 155 -15.18 -17.85 -8.01
CA LEU A 155 -16.62 -17.64 -7.95
C LEU A 155 -17.37 -18.81 -8.62
N LEU A 156 -18.55 -19.14 -8.09
CA LEU A 156 -19.43 -20.16 -8.66
C LEU A 156 -19.90 -19.81 -10.07
N GLU A 157 -20.26 -18.55 -10.26
CA GLU A 157 -20.62 -17.97 -11.53
C GLU A 157 -19.73 -16.75 -11.80
N PRO A 158 -19.27 -16.54 -13.05
CA PRO A 158 -18.50 -15.36 -13.39
C PRO A 158 -19.35 -14.08 -13.24
N ILE A 159 -18.66 -12.96 -13.07
CA ILE A 159 -19.19 -11.61 -13.25
C ILE A 159 -18.81 -11.19 -14.67
N GLU A 160 -19.81 -10.88 -15.49
CA GLU A 160 -19.59 -10.50 -16.89
C GLU A 160 -18.74 -9.22 -16.98
N ARG A 161 -17.76 -9.21 -17.89
CA ARG A 161 -16.87 -8.05 -18.08
C ARG A 161 -17.63 -6.77 -18.46
N ALA A 162 -18.75 -6.91 -19.17
CA ALA A 162 -19.60 -5.79 -19.56
C ALA A 162 -20.32 -5.17 -18.35
N LEU A 163 -20.64 -5.96 -17.33
CA LEU A 163 -21.21 -5.47 -16.07
C LEU A 163 -20.12 -4.86 -15.18
N LEU A 164 -19.00 -5.57 -15.02
CA LEU A 164 -17.91 -5.12 -14.17
C LEU A 164 -16.56 -5.68 -14.68
N PRO A 165 -15.70 -4.84 -15.27
CA PRO A 165 -14.38 -5.28 -15.71
C PRO A 165 -13.48 -5.61 -14.51
N PRO A 166 -12.77 -6.76 -14.53
CA PRO A 166 -11.76 -7.07 -13.53
C PRO A 166 -10.60 -6.09 -13.55
N VAL A 167 -9.91 -5.95 -12.41
CA VAL A 167 -8.73 -5.09 -12.27
C VAL A 167 -7.50 -5.78 -12.85
N ASP A 168 -6.81 -5.08 -13.74
CA ASP A 168 -5.53 -5.52 -14.28
C ASP A 168 -4.43 -5.51 -13.21
N LEU A 169 -3.58 -6.54 -13.25
CA LEU A 169 -2.40 -6.63 -12.40
C LEU A 169 -1.28 -5.67 -12.86
N LEU A 170 -0.52 -5.11 -11.92
CA LEU A 170 0.69 -4.35 -12.23
C LEU A 170 1.67 -5.24 -13.02
N PRO A 171 2.17 -4.85 -14.21
CA PRO A 171 3.09 -5.68 -14.99
C PRO A 171 4.37 -6.06 -14.23
N ARG A 172 5.00 -7.20 -14.58
CA ARG A 172 6.22 -7.70 -13.89
C ARG A 172 7.38 -6.72 -13.94
N ASN A 173 7.53 -6.03 -15.07
CA ASN A 173 8.58 -5.05 -15.34
C ASN A 173 8.18 -3.62 -14.96
N ALA A 174 6.97 -3.41 -14.46
CA ALA A 174 6.55 -2.09 -14.00
C ALA A 174 7.12 -1.82 -12.60
N VAL A 175 7.69 -0.64 -12.43
CA VAL A 175 8.17 -0.17 -11.13
C VAL A 175 6.97 0.29 -10.31
N SER A 176 6.80 -0.25 -9.10
CA SER A 176 5.84 0.33 -8.17
C SER A 176 6.27 1.75 -7.81
N GLY A 177 5.37 2.72 -7.93
CA GLY A 177 5.62 4.11 -7.56
C GLY A 177 5.97 4.30 -6.08
N SER A 178 6.31 5.55 -5.72
CA SER A 178 6.60 5.94 -4.33
C SER A 178 5.36 6.02 -3.44
N THR A 179 4.16 5.97 -4.02
CA THR A 179 2.88 6.00 -3.33
C THR A 179 1.91 4.95 -3.90
N GLY A 180 0.80 4.73 -3.22
CA GLY A 180 -0.32 3.92 -3.71
C GLY A 180 -1.67 4.49 -3.29
N LEU A 181 -2.73 4.04 -3.95
CA LEU A 181 -4.11 4.23 -3.55
C LEU A 181 -4.59 2.97 -2.80
N LEU A 182 -4.88 3.11 -1.51
CA LEU A 182 -5.43 2.02 -0.71
C LEU A 182 -6.95 2.05 -0.80
N LEU A 183 -7.56 0.88 -1.02
CA LEU A 183 -9.00 0.69 -1.12
C LEU A 183 -9.44 -0.50 -0.27
N GLY A 184 -10.54 -0.34 0.47
CA GLY A 184 -11.15 -1.45 1.20
C GLY A 184 -12.35 -1.01 2.03
N TYR A 185 -13.14 -1.99 2.46
CA TYR A 185 -14.24 -1.79 3.38
C TYR A 185 -13.73 -1.80 4.82
N GLN A 186 -14.34 -1.03 5.70
CA GLN A 186 -13.96 -0.97 7.12
C GLN A 186 -15.11 -1.45 7.98
N ASN A 187 -14.86 -2.25 9.01
CA ASN A 187 -15.91 -2.78 9.88
C ASN A 187 -16.62 -1.68 10.69
N THR A 188 -15.99 -0.52 10.90
CA THR A 188 -16.63 0.66 11.50
C THR A 188 -17.58 1.38 10.54
N ARG A 189 -17.44 1.16 9.22
CA ARG A 189 -18.27 1.73 8.15
C ARG A 189 -18.50 0.67 7.05
N PRO A 190 -19.18 -0.45 7.35
CA PRO A 190 -19.23 -1.61 6.46
C PRO A 190 -20.16 -1.40 5.24
N HIS A 191 -20.80 -0.24 5.15
CA HIS A 191 -21.80 0.07 4.12
C HIS A 191 -21.26 0.83 2.91
N ALA A 192 -19.97 1.18 2.88
CA ALA A 192 -19.38 1.91 1.76
C ALA A 192 -17.88 1.61 1.62
N LEU A 193 -17.36 1.71 0.40
CA LEU A 193 -15.94 1.58 0.13
C LEU A 193 -15.18 2.81 0.66
N SER A 194 -14.07 2.55 1.35
CA SER A 194 -13.12 3.57 1.80
C SER A 194 -11.85 3.55 0.98
N GLY A 195 -11.17 4.69 0.89
CA GLY A 195 -9.88 4.76 0.23
C GLY A 195 -9.11 6.06 0.43
N ALA A 196 -7.82 6.00 0.19
CA ALA A 196 -6.91 7.15 0.23
C ALA A 196 -5.80 6.99 -0.82
N ALA A 197 -5.61 8.02 -1.64
CA ALA A 197 -4.47 8.12 -2.55
C ALA A 197 -3.24 8.68 -1.82
N GLY A 198 -2.08 8.64 -2.47
CA GLY A 198 -0.86 9.27 -1.95
C GLY A 198 -0.23 8.56 -0.74
N CYS A 199 -0.65 7.34 -0.42
CA CYS A 199 -0.11 6.59 0.71
C CYS A 199 1.36 6.22 0.46
N PRO A 200 2.33 6.72 1.26
CA PRO A 200 3.75 6.52 0.98
C PRO A 200 4.14 5.04 1.05
N ARG A 201 4.83 4.55 0.03
CA ARG A 201 5.34 3.18 -0.05
C ARG A 201 6.71 3.11 0.63
N LYS A 202 6.82 2.27 1.65
CA LYS A 202 8.03 2.04 2.45
C LYS A 202 8.55 0.61 2.17
N PRO A 203 9.40 0.40 1.16
CA PRO A 203 9.96 -0.91 0.89
C PRO A 203 10.86 -1.34 2.06
N LEU A 204 10.72 -2.60 2.48
CA LEU A 204 11.60 -3.21 3.47
C LEU A 204 12.65 -4.04 2.73
N ARG A 205 13.91 -3.94 3.14
CA ARG A 205 14.97 -4.76 2.55
C ARG A 205 14.71 -6.24 2.84
N ALA A 206 14.88 -7.07 1.81
CA ALA A 206 14.77 -8.55 1.89
C ALA A 206 13.40 -9.11 2.33
N SER A 207 12.33 -8.31 2.39
CA SER A 207 10.97 -8.82 2.60
C SER A 207 10.26 -9.11 1.27
N LYS A 208 9.26 -9.99 1.33
CA LYS A 208 8.31 -10.24 0.23
C LYS A 208 7.00 -9.46 0.38
N TRP A 209 6.94 -8.52 1.33
CA TRP A 209 5.82 -7.62 1.60
C TRP A 209 6.32 -6.19 1.75
N VAL A 210 5.42 -5.22 1.64
CA VAL A 210 5.71 -3.78 1.67
C VAL A 210 4.79 -3.06 2.66
N ILE A 211 5.23 -1.93 3.18
CA ILE A 211 4.41 -1.07 4.05
C ILE A 211 3.90 0.15 3.25
N TYR A 212 2.64 0.53 3.48
CA TYR A 212 2.05 1.78 3.01
C TYR A 212 1.59 2.64 4.19
N GLY A 213 1.94 3.93 4.16
CA GLY A 213 1.81 4.83 5.32
C GLY A 213 0.43 5.38 5.65
N CYS A 214 -0.66 4.83 5.08
CA CYS A 214 -2.02 5.20 5.45
C CYS A 214 -2.56 4.24 6.52
N GLU A 215 -3.41 4.76 7.41
CA GLU A 215 -4.02 3.96 8.46
C GLU A 215 -5.08 3.00 7.88
N VAL A 216 -4.91 1.71 8.16
CA VAL A 216 -5.90 0.66 7.89
C VAL A 216 -6.41 0.05 9.18
N ILE A 217 -7.69 -0.35 9.16
CA ILE A 217 -8.37 -0.98 10.29
C ILE A 217 -9.04 -2.28 9.86
N SER A 218 -9.58 -3.03 10.84
CA SER A 218 -10.34 -4.26 10.61
C SER A 218 -11.41 -4.06 9.52
N GLY A 219 -11.52 -5.03 8.61
CA GLY A 219 -12.30 -4.91 7.36
C GLY A 219 -11.43 -4.70 6.12
N THR A 220 -10.36 -3.91 6.25
CA THR A 220 -9.54 -3.49 5.09
C THR A 220 -8.69 -4.65 4.55
N SER A 221 -8.46 -5.69 5.35
CA SER A 221 -7.76 -6.91 4.94
C SER A 221 -8.35 -7.50 3.66
N GLY A 222 -7.49 -7.93 2.75
CA GLY A 222 -7.84 -8.36 1.40
C GLY A 222 -8.15 -7.23 0.42
N GLY A 223 -8.14 -5.97 0.88
CA GLY A 223 -8.34 -4.78 0.06
C GLY A 223 -7.18 -4.53 -0.91
N ALA A 224 -7.39 -3.59 -1.82
CA ALA A 224 -6.46 -3.31 -2.92
C ALA A 224 -5.46 -2.21 -2.57
N VAL A 225 -4.25 -2.36 -3.08
CA VAL A 225 -3.33 -1.24 -3.31
C VAL A 225 -3.18 -1.02 -4.80
N MET A 226 -3.75 0.08 -5.28
CA MET A 226 -3.68 0.49 -6.68
C MET A 226 -2.44 1.35 -6.91
N VAL A 227 -1.78 1.13 -8.04
CA VAL A 227 -0.61 1.89 -8.51
C VAL A 227 -0.97 2.51 -9.85
N GLU A 228 -0.77 3.81 -9.97
CA GLU A 228 -0.97 4.53 -11.23
C GLU A 228 0.20 4.25 -12.17
N THR A 229 -0.11 3.90 -13.42
CA THR A 229 0.86 3.68 -14.49
C THR A 229 0.50 4.56 -15.68
N GLN A 230 1.37 4.63 -16.69
CA GLN A 230 1.06 5.30 -17.96
C GLN A 230 -0.17 4.72 -18.68
N THR A 231 -0.54 3.47 -18.37
CA THR A 231 -1.69 2.76 -18.96
C THR A 231 -2.90 2.73 -18.01
N GLY A 232 -2.92 3.62 -17.02
CA GLY A 232 -3.93 3.69 -15.98
C GLY A 232 -3.58 2.87 -14.74
N TRP A 233 -4.57 2.73 -13.87
CA TRP A 233 -4.41 2.10 -12.57
C TRP A 233 -4.30 0.57 -12.68
N LYS A 234 -3.34 0.00 -11.94
CA LYS A 234 -3.11 -1.44 -11.87
C LYS A 234 -3.05 -1.89 -10.42
N LEU A 235 -3.47 -3.12 -10.15
CA LEU A 235 -3.37 -3.71 -8.81
C LEU A 235 -1.90 -4.01 -8.51
N GLY A 236 -1.32 -3.32 -7.54
CA GLY A 236 0.08 -3.45 -7.15
C GLY A 236 0.30 -4.38 -5.97
N ALA A 237 -0.63 -4.41 -5.00
CA ALA A 237 -0.55 -5.25 -3.82
C ALA A 237 -1.93 -5.51 -3.19
N VAL A 238 -1.99 -6.49 -2.28
CA VAL A 238 -3.16 -6.78 -1.43
C VAL A 238 -2.84 -6.48 0.04
N ILE A 239 -3.74 -5.82 0.75
CA ILE A 239 -3.57 -5.45 2.17
C ILE A 239 -3.78 -6.68 3.05
N VAL A 240 -2.84 -7.01 3.93
CA VAL A 240 -2.88 -8.25 4.73
C VAL A 240 -2.81 -8.02 6.23
N ALA A 241 -2.24 -6.90 6.68
CA ALA A 241 -2.16 -6.61 8.11
C ALA A 241 -2.04 -5.11 8.38
N ARG A 242 -2.24 -4.77 9.66
CA ARG A 242 -1.95 -3.45 10.25
C ARG A 242 -0.66 -3.56 11.06
N GLN A 243 0.21 -2.55 10.98
CA GLN A 243 1.42 -2.45 11.80
C GLN A 243 1.57 -1.10 12.49
N GLY A 244 2.14 -1.12 13.69
CA GLY A 244 2.53 0.07 14.44
C GLY A 244 1.34 0.86 14.99
N ALA A 245 1.65 1.87 15.81
CA ALA A 245 0.63 2.71 16.45
C ALA A 245 -0.19 3.51 15.42
N ALA A 246 0.48 4.01 14.36
CA ALA A 246 -0.15 4.73 13.26
C ALA A 246 -1.04 3.86 12.36
N GLY A 247 -0.97 2.53 12.50
CA GLY A 247 -1.83 1.61 11.77
C GLY A 247 -1.52 1.45 10.30
N GLU A 248 -0.25 1.52 9.93
CA GLU A 248 0.21 1.41 8.55
C GLU A 248 -0.17 0.06 7.94
N ALA A 249 -0.42 0.05 6.64
CA ALA A 249 -0.81 -1.15 5.92
C ALA A 249 0.41 -2.00 5.54
N LEU A 250 0.45 -3.24 6.00
CA LEU A 250 1.27 -4.30 5.42
C LEU A 250 0.53 -4.87 4.21
N ALA A 251 1.22 -4.93 3.06
CA ALA A 251 0.65 -5.42 1.82
C ALA A 251 1.60 -6.38 1.09
N VAL A 252 1.04 -7.40 0.43
CA VAL A 252 1.78 -8.34 -0.40
C VAL A 252 1.72 -7.89 -1.85
N PRO A 253 2.85 -7.53 -2.49
CA PRO A 253 2.89 -7.18 -3.90
C PRO A 253 2.38 -8.31 -4.79
N VAL A 254 1.83 -7.94 -5.94
CA VAL A 254 1.48 -8.91 -6.99
C VAL A 254 2.71 -9.71 -7.39
N ASN A 255 2.72 -10.98 -7.00
CA ASN A 255 3.79 -11.94 -7.25
C ASN A 255 3.38 -12.98 -8.30
N ASP A 256 4.25 -13.96 -8.52
CA ASP A 256 4.07 -14.97 -9.57
C ASP A 256 2.90 -15.90 -9.30
N TRP A 257 2.68 -16.29 -8.05
CA TRP A 257 1.53 -17.10 -7.66
C TRP A 257 0.21 -16.42 -8.00
N ILE A 258 0.10 -15.11 -7.74
CA ILE A 258 -1.08 -14.30 -8.12
C ILE A 258 -1.25 -14.28 -9.64
N ARG A 259 -0.17 -14.03 -10.38
CA ARG A 259 -0.21 -13.92 -11.85
C ARG A 259 -0.61 -15.23 -12.51
N ASP A 260 -0.09 -16.34 -12.02
CA ASP A 260 -0.37 -17.65 -12.59
C ASP A 260 -1.82 -18.07 -12.34
N ALA A 261 -2.39 -17.75 -11.17
CA ALA A 261 -3.81 -17.93 -10.90
C ALA A 261 -4.71 -17.08 -11.82
N VAL A 262 -4.33 -15.82 -12.08
CA VAL A 262 -5.07 -14.95 -13.02
C VAL A 262 -4.98 -15.46 -14.46
N LYS A 263 -3.80 -15.90 -14.92
CA LYS A 263 -3.64 -16.53 -16.24
C LYS A 263 -4.52 -17.76 -16.38
N GLU A 264 -4.59 -18.60 -15.34
CA GLU A 264 -5.44 -19.78 -15.35
C GLU A 264 -6.94 -19.42 -15.38
N ALA A 265 -7.34 -18.35 -14.69
CA ALA A 265 -8.71 -17.83 -14.80
C ALA A 265 -9.05 -17.29 -16.19
N GLN A 266 -8.11 -16.61 -16.85
CA GLN A 266 -8.28 -16.14 -18.23
C GLN A 266 -8.45 -17.30 -19.21
N LYS A 267 -7.64 -18.36 -19.10
CA LYS A 267 -7.82 -19.57 -19.91
C LYS A 267 -9.21 -20.20 -19.73
N ARG A 268 -9.70 -20.28 -18.49
CA ARG A 268 -11.06 -20.78 -18.21
C ARG A 268 -12.15 -19.90 -18.82
N GLU A 269 -11.93 -18.59 -18.91
CA GLU A 269 -12.85 -17.68 -19.58
C GLU A 269 -12.86 -17.92 -21.09
N ASP A 270 -11.68 -18.05 -21.71
CA ASP A 270 -11.57 -18.25 -23.15
C ASP A 270 -12.17 -19.59 -23.59
N LEU A 271 -12.07 -20.63 -22.76
CA LEU A 271 -12.71 -21.93 -23.00
C LEU A 271 -14.25 -21.92 -22.88
N ARG A 272 -14.85 -20.84 -22.33
CA ARG A 272 -16.32 -20.68 -22.24
C ARG A 272 -16.92 -19.96 -23.44
N LYS A 273 -16.10 -19.31 -24.27
CA LYS A 273 -16.51 -18.62 -25.49
C LYS A 273 -16.56 -19.60 -26.66
#